data_AF-D2PRA2-F1
#
_entry.id   AF-D2PRA2-F1
#
_cell.length_a   1.000
_cell.length_b   1.000
_cell.length_c   1.000
_cell.angle_alpha   90.00
_cell.angle_beta   90.00
_cell.angle_gamma   90.00
#
_symmetry.space_group_name_H-M   'P 1'
#
loop_
_entity.id
_entity.type
_entity.pdbx_description
1 polymer ?
#
loop_
_entity_poly.entity_id
_entity_poly.type
_entity_poly.pdbx_seq_one_letter_code
_entity_poly.pdbx_strand_id
1 'polypeptide(L)'
;MTRMRAKPGRRTPVGRDSRDSLRRFVEMLAEKHPPLSLDAADLTIKDPEQVRRRFGRVFGYLTRVELEVERNVLELRVLMPESTETDRIFYEQVWWPQELQHGVLLDAAQQGFGMMPVPIDVARVSARIRVTGALSHLPGMLGVIRLLYYLTGAATERSAVIAYSRLLDGLRAMGEHAIAETVIAPIRRQEPGHFAYYRGSAEALVKEEGLSDWQLQLARILRRRSFAPVGVTSRRQRADFGDVARALHLDRDLPAVARQISLVEHELLWAQQLGLKVPRYIMAALDEAIALSTARSAAQSVRN
;
A
#
# COMPACT_ATOMS: atom_id res chain seq x y z
N MET A 1 -47.09 -35.97 -28.02
CA MET A 1 -46.18 -34.85 -28.33
C MET A 1 -46.53 -33.68 -27.42
N THR A 2 -45.87 -33.55 -26.28
CA THR A 2 -46.15 -32.51 -25.28
C THR A 2 -44.93 -31.59 -25.20
N ARG A 3 -45.04 -30.36 -25.73
CA ARG A 3 -44.00 -29.33 -25.62
C ARG A 3 -44.01 -28.73 -24.22
N MET A 4 -43.01 -29.04 -23.41
CA MET A 4 -42.71 -28.28 -22.19
C MET A 4 -42.12 -26.91 -22.57
N ARG A 5 -42.82 -25.84 -22.19
CA ARG A 5 -42.28 -24.47 -22.18
C ARG A 5 -41.32 -24.33 -20.99
N ALA A 6 -40.06 -24.06 -21.26
CA ALA A 6 -39.11 -23.62 -20.24
C ALA A 6 -39.46 -22.19 -19.78
N LYS A 7 -39.56 -21.98 -18.45
CA LYS A 7 -39.66 -20.65 -17.84
C LYS A 7 -38.30 -19.94 -17.93
N PRO A 8 -38.25 -18.63 -18.19
CA PRO A 8 -37.00 -17.88 -18.17
C PRO A 8 -36.51 -17.75 -16.72
N GLY A 9 -35.26 -18.15 -16.48
CA GLY A 9 -34.60 -18.02 -15.19
C GLY A 9 -34.47 -16.55 -14.80
N ARG A 10 -34.97 -16.20 -13.61
CA ARG A 10 -34.65 -14.94 -12.92
C ARG A 10 -33.13 -14.87 -12.74
N ARG A 11 -32.48 -13.90 -13.39
CA ARG A 11 -31.12 -13.48 -13.03
C ARG A 11 -31.21 -12.79 -11.67
N THR A 12 -30.65 -13.41 -10.64
CA THR A 12 -30.38 -12.76 -9.35
C THR A 12 -29.40 -11.60 -9.60
N PRO A 13 -29.59 -10.41 -9.01
CA PRO A 13 -28.65 -9.31 -9.17
C PRO A 13 -27.39 -9.57 -8.33
N VAL A 14 -26.38 -10.24 -8.93
CA VAL A 14 -25.16 -10.70 -8.25
C VAL A 14 -24.26 -9.56 -7.72
N GLY A 15 -24.50 -8.30 -8.09
CA GLY A 15 -23.64 -7.16 -7.70
C GLY A 15 -24.11 -6.30 -6.51
N ARG A 16 -25.32 -6.49 -5.96
CA ARG A 16 -25.82 -5.64 -4.85
C ARG A 16 -25.31 -6.11 -3.49
N ASP A 17 -25.34 -7.42 -3.25
CA ASP A 17 -24.96 -8.02 -1.96
C ASP A 17 -23.49 -7.80 -1.60
N SER A 18 -22.61 -7.76 -2.60
CA SER A 18 -21.18 -7.54 -2.40
C SER A 18 -20.81 -6.07 -2.20
N ARG A 19 -21.46 -5.12 -2.90
CA ARG A 19 -21.31 -3.69 -2.61
C ARG A 19 -21.78 -3.36 -1.19
N ASP A 20 -22.93 -3.90 -0.80
CA ASP A 20 -23.44 -3.74 0.57
C ASP A 20 -22.52 -4.44 1.58
N SER A 21 -21.86 -5.54 1.18
CA SER A 21 -20.85 -6.23 2.00
C SER A 21 -19.58 -5.39 2.19
N LEU A 22 -19.04 -4.81 1.12
CA LEU A 22 -17.86 -3.94 1.16
C LEU A 22 -18.14 -2.67 1.96
N ARG A 23 -19.33 -2.10 1.81
CA ARG A 23 -19.76 -0.96 2.62
C ARG A 23 -19.81 -1.29 4.11
N ARG A 24 -20.47 -2.39 4.49
CA ARG A 24 -20.49 -2.86 5.89
C ARG A 24 -19.08 -3.15 6.41
N PHE A 25 -18.21 -3.69 5.57
CA PHE A 25 -16.81 -3.90 5.92
C PHE A 25 -16.11 -2.58 6.28
N VAL A 26 -16.26 -1.55 5.45
CA VAL A 26 -15.67 -0.22 5.71
C VAL A 26 -16.20 0.39 7.00
N GLU A 27 -17.51 0.26 7.27
CA GLU A 27 -18.12 0.75 8.52
C GLU A 27 -17.58 0.02 9.74
N MET A 28 -17.50 -1.31 9.69
CA MET A 28 -16.91 -2.11 10.77
C MET A 28 -15.43 -1.81 10.97
N LEU A 29 -14.69 -1.55 9.88
CA LEU A 29 -13.29 -1.17 9.95
C LEU A 29 -13.13 0.17 10.70
N ALA A 30 -13.95 1.16 10.37
CA ALA A 30 -13.97 2.46 11.03
C ALA A 30 -14.26 2.35 12.54
N GLU A 31 -15.25 1.53 12.90
CA GLU A 31 -15.65 1.32 14.30
C GLU A 31 -14.56 0.59 15.10
N LYS A 32 -14.02 -0.51 14.57
CA LYS A 32 -13.08 -1.37 15.29
C LYS A 32 -11.67 -0.81 15.37
N HIS A 33 -11.31 0.04 14.41
CA HIS A 33 -9.98 0.58 14.27
C HIS A 33 -10.05 2.11 14.08
N PRO A 34 -10.47 2.90 15.08
CA PRO A 34 -10.48 4.35 14.95
C PRO A 34 -9.05 4.88 14.70
N PRO A 35 -8.90 6.12 14.19
CA PRO A 35 -7.59 6.78 14.09
C PRO A 35 -6.84 6.70 15.41
N LEU A 36 -5.54 6.39 15.33
CA LEU A 36 -4.70 6.30 16.51
C LEU A 36 -4.51 7.68 17.14
N SER A 37 -4.20 7.73 18.43
CA SER A 37 -3.95 8.99 19.14
C SER A 37 -2.50 9.07 19.59
N LEU A 38 -1.86 10.21 19.32
CA LEU A 38 -0.53 10.52 19.85
C LEU A 38 -0.51 10.53 21.39
N ASP A 39 -1.59 11.01 22.03
CA ASP A 39 -1.68 11.09 23.48
C ASP A 39 -1.72 9.70 24.16
N ALA A 40 -2.09 8.66 23.40
CA ALA A 40 -2.11 7.28 23.89
C ALA A 40 -0.77 6.56 23.70
N ALA A 41 0.22 7.19 23.05
CA ALA A 41 1.50 6.58 22.76
C ALA A 41 2.52 6.83 23.89
N ASP A 42 3.21 5.76 24.30
CA ASP A 42 4.40 5.86 25.13
C ASP A 42 5.62 5.98 24.22
N LEU A 43 6.18 7.19 24.16
CA LEU A 43 7.34 7.51 23.32
C LEU A 43 8.68 7.30 24.04
N THR A 44 8.70 6.58 25.16
CA THR A 44 9.93 6.26 25.89
C THR A 44 10.89 5.46 25.01
N ILE A 45 12.13 5.93 24.89
CA ILE A 45 13.20 5.25 24.14
C ILE A 45 14.39 5.08 25.09
N LYS A 46 14.86 3.84 25.25
CA LYS A 46 15.92 3.48 26.20
C LYS A 46 17.30 3.79 25.68
N ASP A 47 17.57 3.47 24.42
CA ASP A 47 18.84 3.74 23.73
C ASP A 47 18.59 4.50 22.41
N PRO A 48 18.36 5.82 22.49
CA PRO A 48 18.11 6.66 21.32
C PRO A 48 19.18 6.52 20.24
N GLU A 49 20.44 6.40 20.63
CA GLU A 49 21.55 6.34 19.70
C GLU A 49 21.53 5.02 18.90
N GLN A 50 21.28 3.90 19.57
CA GLN A 50 21.19 2.60 18.92
C GLN A 50 19.96 2.50 18.03
N VAL A 51 18.79 3.00 18.46
CA VAL A 51 17.59 3.07 17.62
C VAL A 51 17.86 3.89 16.36
N ARG A 52 18.47 5.08 16.52
CA ARG A 52 18.83 5.95 15.39
C ARG A 52 19.78 5.25 14.43
N ARG A 53 20.85 4.61 14.93
CA ARG A 53 21.83 3.89 14.09
C ARG A 53 21.19 2.76 13.29
N ARG A 54 20.30 1.98 13.93
CA ARG A 54 19.72 0.78 13.30
C ARG A 54 18.51 1.09 12.43
N PHE A 55 17.60 1.92 12.91
CA PHE A 55 16.27 2.13 12.32
C PHE A 55 16.01 3.58 11.89
N GLY A 56 16.94 4.52 12.07
CA GLY A 56 16.72 5.91 11.69
C GLY A 56 16.32 6.10 10.21
N ARG A 57 16.96 5.37 9.29
CA ARG A 57 16.55 5.39 7.86
C ARG A 57 15.19 4.74 7.63
N VAL A 58 14.83 3.73 8.43
CA VAL A 58 13.52 3.07 8.34
C VAL A 58 12.43 4.02 8.77
N PHE A 59 12.54 4.62 9.96
CA PHE A 59 11.60 5.63 10.42
C PHE A 59 11.51 6.79 9.43
N GLY A 60 12.63 7.38 9.03
CA GLY A 60 12.59 8.49 8.06
C GLY A 60 11.91 8.14 6.74
N TYR A 61 12.05 6.90 6.25
CA TYR A 61 11.35 6.46 5.05
C TYR A 61 9.85 6.26 5.29
N LEU A 62 9.49 5.53 6.35
CA LEU A 62 8.09 5.24 6.68
C LEU A 62 7.32 6.52 7.02
N THR A 63 7.84 7.38 7.90
CA THR A 63 7.25 8.68 8.25
C THR A 63 6.92 9.49 7.01
N ARG A 64 7.83 9.56 6.04
CA ARG A 64 7.59 10.29 4.78
C ARG A 64 6.45 9.66 3.98
N VAL A 65 6.46 8.33 3.84
CA VAL A 65 5.43 7.62 3.07
C VAL A 65 4.05 7.83 3.68
N GLU A 66 3.94 7.71 5.01
CA GLU A 66 2.69 7.92 5.75
C GLU A 66 2.21 9.37 5.67
N LEU A 67 3.08 10.35 5.90
CA LEU A 67 2.70 11.77 5.86
C LEU A 67 2.38 12.28 4.44
N GLU A 68 2.88 11.61 3.40
CA GLU A 68 2.49 11.89 2.01
C GLU A 68 1.07 11.40 1.67
N VAL A 69 0.32 10.81 2.62
CA VAL A 69 -1.10 10.43 2.48
C VAL A 69 -1.96 11.59 1.95
N GLU A 70 -1.72 12.82 2.39
CA GLU A 70 -2.48 13.98 1.93
C GLU A 70 -2.34 14.20 0.41
N ARG A 71 -1.12 14.04 -0.13
CA ARG A 71 -0.90 14.05 -1.57
C ARG A 71 -1.65 12.89 -2.23
N ASN A 72 -1.61 11.70 -1.63
CA ASN A 72 -2.27 10.52 -2.19
C ASN A 72 -3.80 10.74 -2.28
N VAL A 73 -4.43 11.43 -1.32
CA VAL A 73 -5.84 11.85 -1.38
C VAL A 73 -6.10 12.85 -2.51
N LEU A 74 -5.19 13.79 -2.78
CA LEU A 74 -5.30 14.68 -3.93
C LEU A 74 -5.18 13.93 -5.26
N GLU A 75 -4.22 13.01 -5.36
CA GLU A 75 -4.03 12.17 -6.55
C GLU A 75 -5.25 11.27 -6.80
N LEU A 76 -5.83 10.71 -5.74
CA LEU A 76 -7.07 9.94 -5.77
C LEU A 76 -8.22 10.71 -6.43
N ARG A 77 -8.45 11.95 -5.99
CA ARG A 77 -9.51 12.81 -6.55
C ARG A 77 -9.31 13.13 -8.03
N VAL A 78 -8.05 13.18 -8.48
CA VAL A 78 -7.71 13.39 -9.89
C VAL A 78 -7.87 12.12 -10.72
N LEU A 79 -7.48 10.96 -10.18
CA LEU A 79 -7.52 9.67 -10.88
C LEU A 79 -8.93 9.08 -10.96
N MET A 80 -9.74 9.32 -9.94
CA MET A 80 -11.07 8.73 -9.77
C MET A 80 -12.10 9.80 -9.44
N PRO A 81 -12.37 10.74 -10.36
CA PRO A 81 -13.32 11.85 -10.12
C PRO A 81 -14.76 11.35 -9.87
N GLU A 82 -15.09 10.16 -10.36
CA GLU A 82 -16.38 9.49 -10.15
C GLU A 82 -16.21 8.23 -9.27
N SER A 83 -15.46 8.35 -8.18
CA SER A 83 -15.29 7.26 -7.20
C SER A 83 -16.64 6.80 -6.63
N THR A 84 -16.77 5.51 -6.30
CA THR A 84 -17.99 5.00 -5.66
C THR A 84 -18.22 5.67 -4.30
N GLU A 85 -19.45 5.66 -3.79
CA GLU A 85 -19.73 6.17 -2.44
C GLU A 85 -18.91 5.43 -1.37
N THR A 86 -18.77 4.11 -1.51
CA THR A 86 -17.96 3.28 -0.61
C THR A 86 -16.49 3.69 -0.65
N ASP A 87 -15.94 3.96 -1.83
CA ASP A 87 -14.57 4.43 -2.00
C ASP A 87 -14.35 5.77 -1.32
N ARG A 88 -15.25 6.73 -1.57
CA ARG A 88 -15.18 8.04 -0.95
C ARG A 88 -15.19 7.94 0.57
N ILE A 89 -16.03 7.10 1.14
CA ILE A 89 -16.13 6.93 2.60
C ILE A 89 -14.89 6.24 3.15
N PHE A 90 -14.40 5.19 2.50
CA PHE A 90 -13.16 4.56 2.90
C PHE A 90 -12.01 5.57 2.89
N TYR A 91 -11.76 6.28 1.79
CA TYR A 91 -10.62 7.19 1.69
C TYR A 91 -10.76 8.40 2.60
N GLU A 92 -11.93 9.04 2.67
CA GLU A 92 -12.08 10.32 3.38
C GLU A 92 -12.35 10.15 4.88
N GLN A 93 -13.00 9.06 5.30
CA GLN A 93 -13.48 8.90 6.68
C GLN A 93 -12.75 7.81 7.46
N VAL A 94 -12.07 6.88 6.78
CA VAL A 94 -11.42 5.74 7.43
C VAL A 94 -9.91 5.78 7.22
N TRP A 95 -9.48 5.62 5.97
CA TRP A 95 -8.08 5.49 5.59
C TRP A 95 -7.29 6.78 5.85
N TRP A 96 -7.70 7.92 5.27
CA TRP A 96 -6.94 9.18 5.44
C TRP A 96 -6.73 9.57 6.91
N PRO A 97 -7.76 9.57 7.78
CA PRO A 97 -7.56 9.88 9.19
C PRO A 97 -6.64 8.89 9.93
N GLN A 98 -6.67 7.60 9.56
CA GLN A 98 -5.82 6.58 10.17
C GLN A 98 -4.35 6.75 9.76
N GLU A 99 -4.07 6.83 8.45
CA GLU A 99 -2.72 6.97 7.87
C GLU A 99 -2.03 8.26 8.32
N LEU A 100 -2.79 9.36 8.42
CA LEU A 100 -2.25 10.61 8.95
C LEU A 100 -1.72 10.41 10.38
N GLN A 101 -2.44 9.66 11.22
CA GLN A 101 -2.00 9.38 12.59
C GLN A 101 -0.81 8.41 12.62
N HIS A 102 -0.67 7.51 11.65
CA HIS A 102 0.55 6.68 11.51
C HIS A 102 1.77 7.58 11.29
N GLY A 103 1.66 8.52 10.35
CA GLY A 103 2.73 9.49 10.06
C GLY A 103 3.07 10.36 11.26
N VAL A 104 2.06 10.87 11.98
CA VAL A 104 2.24 11.67 13.21
C VAL A 104 2.96 10.88 14.29
N LEU A 105 2.55 9.64 14.55
CA LEU A 105 3.16 8.78 15.56
C LEU A 105 4.61 8.42 15.21
N LEU A 106 4.89 8.08 13.95
CA LEU A 106 6.25 7.80 13.50
C LEU A 106 7.14 9.03 13.56
N ASP A 107 6.61 10.21 13.23
CA ASP A 107 7.36 11.46 13.34
C ASP A 107 7.68 11.81 14.81
N ALA A 108 6.72 11.66 15.71
CA ALA A 108 6.95 11.86 17.14
C ALA A 108 7.99 10.87 17.70
N ALA A 109 7.90 9.58 17.32
CA ALA A 109 8.87 8.57 17.72
C ALA A 109 10.28 8.88 17.20
N GLN A 110 10.43 9.30 15.93
CA GLN A 110 11.75 9.61 15.37
C GLN A 110 12.40 10.84 15.97
N GLN A 111 11.60 11.85 16.33
CA GLN A 111 12.07 13.00 17.09
C GLN A 111 12.57 12.59 18.48
N GLY A 112 11.91 11.62 19.13
CA GLY A 112 12.33 11.05 20.41
C GLY A 112 13.74 10.45 20.41
N PHE A 113 14.25 9.98 19.27
CA PHE A 113 15.65 9.55 19.10
C PHE A 113 16.52 10.53 18.30
N GLY A 114 16.13 11.80 18.26
CA GLY A 114 16.96 12.91 17.77
C GLY A 114 17.01 13.04 16.25
N MET A 115 16.04 12.47 15.52
CA MET A 115 15.87 12.79 14.11
C MET A 115 15.07 14.07 13.89
N MET A 116 15.35 14.72 12.76
CA MET A 116 14.58 15.89 12.33
C MET A 116 13.39 15.45 11.47
N PRO A 117 12.29 16.22 11.47
CA PRO A 117 11.16 15.96 10.59
C PRO A 117 11.62 15.82 9.15
N VAL A 118 11.03 14.83 8.46
CA VAL A 118 11.36 14.55 7.07
C VAL A 118 10.65 15.53 6.15
N PRO A 119 11.32 16.07 5.12
CA PRO A 119 10.64 16.86 4.10
C PRO A 119 9.60 16.00 3.37
N ILE A 120 8.37 16.50 3.30
CA ILE A 120 7.24 15.86 2.60
C ILE A 120 6.75 16.74 1.46
N ASP A 121 6.23 16.11 0.41
CA ASP A 121 5.52 16.80 -0.67
C ASP A 121 4.04 16.42 -0.63
N VAL A 122 3.23 17.31 -0.04
CA VAL A 122 1.78 17.13 0.14
C VAL A 122 0.95 17.82 -0.94
N ALA A 123 1.54 18.71 -1.73
CA ALA A 123 0.79 19.66 -2.57
C ALA A 123 0.86 19.36 -4.07
N ARG A 124 1.90 18.66 -4.55
CA ARG A 124 2.14 18.53 -5.99
C ARG A 124 1.57 17.25 -6.55
N VAL A 125 0.50 17.38 -7.32
CA VAL A 125 0.04 16.33 -8.23
C VAL A 125 0.93 16.31 -9.48
N SER A 126 1.59 15.19 -9.74
CA SER A 126 2.52 15.09 -10.88
C SER A 126 1.80 15.27 -12.23
N ALA A 127 2.52 15.74 -13.25
CA ALA A 127 1.96 15.88 -14.61
C ALA A 127 1.44 14.54 -15.15
N ARG A 128 2.09 13.42 -14.80
CA ARG A 128 1.65 12.07 -15.17
C ARG A 128 0.29 11.75 -14.57
N ILE A 129 0.08 12.03 -13.28
CA ILE A 129 -1.21 11.79 -12.62
C ILE A 129 -2.31 12.67 -13.22
N ARG A 130 -2.02 13.94 -13.51
CA ARG A 130 -2.98 14.84 -14.19
C ARG A 130 -3.39 14.32 -15.56
N VAL A 131 -2.44 13.84 -16.36
CA VAL A 131 -2.73 13.21 -17.67
C VAL A 131 -3.56 11.94 -17.50
N THR A 132 -3.20 11.06 -16.55
CA THR A 132 -3.99 9.86 -16.25
C THR A 132 -5.41 10.21 -15.80
N GLY A 133 -5.58 11.25 -14.97
CA GLY A 133 -6.89 11.76 -14.57
C GLY A 133 -7.72 12.25 -15.75
N ALA A 134 -7.12 13.00 -16.68
CA ALA A 134 -7.80 13.40 -17.92
C ALA A 134 -8.24 12.19 -18.77
N LEU A 135 -7.40 11.15 -18.85
CA LEU A 135 -7.74 9.90 -19.54
C LEU A 135 -8.85 9.10 -18.85
N SER A 136 -9.13 9.33 -17.56
CA SER A 136 -10.18 8.62 -16.82
C SER A 136 -11.58 8.88 -17.37
N HIS A 137 -11.79 10.03 -18.01
CA HIS A 137 -13.06 10.40 -18.65
C HIS A 137 -13.32 9.65 -19.96
N LEU A 138 -12.34 8.93 -20.51
CA LEU A 138 -12.55 8.11 -21.70
C LEU A 138 -13.36 6.85 -21.35
N PRO A 139 -14.33 6.44 -22.19
CA PRO A 139 -15.13 5.25 -21.94
C PRO A 139 -14.27 4.01 -21.64
N GLY A 140 -14.53 3.38 -20.49
CA GLY A 140 -13.83 2.18 -20.02
C GLY A 140 -12.46 2.44 -19.35
N MET A 141 -11.87 3.63 -19.46
CA MET A 141 -10.55 3.90 -18.85
C MET A 141 -10.61 4.03 -17.33
N LEU A 142 -11.68 4.59 -16.77
CA LEU A 142 -11.85 4.68 -15.32
C LEU A 142 -11.74 3.32 -14.63
N GLY A 143 -12.31 2.26 -15.21
CA GLY A 143 -12.19 0.90 -14.67
C GLY A 143 -10.75 0.38 -14.65
N VAL A 144 -9.95 0.71 -15.68
CA VAL A 144 -8.51 0.35 -15.72
C VAL A 144 -7.74 1.10 -14.65
N ILE A 145 -8.01 2.40 -14.48
CA ILE A 145 -7.35 3.25 -13.48
C ILE A 145 -7.71 2.79 -12.06
N ARG A 146 -8.99 2.53 -11.79
CA ARG A 146 -9.46 1.96 -10.51
C ARG A 146 -8.75 0.66 -10.18
N LEU A 147 -8.65 -0.26 -11.14
CA LEU A 147 -7.94 -1.53 -10.92
C LEU A 147 -6.46 -1.30 -10.60
N LEU A 148 -5.75 -0.47 -11.39
CA LEU A 148 -4.35 -0.15 -11.13
C LEU A 148 -4.14 0.49 -9.75
N TYR A 149 -5.08 1.34 -9.34
CA TYR A 149 -5.06 1.97 -8.03
C TYR A 149 -5.25 0.93 -6.92
N TYR A 150 -6.29 0.10 -6.99
CA TYR A 150 -6.54 -0.93 -5.97
C TYR A 150 -5.41 -1.95 -5.87
N LEU A 151 -4.78 -2.33 -6.99
CA LEU A 151 -3.60 -3.21 -6.97
C LEU A 151 -2.39 -2.53 -6.33
N THR A 152 -2.23 -1.23 -6.54
CA THR A 152 -1.16 -0.44 -5.89
C THR A 152 -1.40 -0.35 -4.39
N GLY A 153 -2.63 -0.01 -3.97
CA GLY A 153 -3.04 0.01 -2.57
C GLY A 153 -2.78 -1.34 -1.90
N ALA A 154 -3.32 -2.43 -2.44
CA ALA A 154 -3.11 -3.77 -1.87
C ALA A 154 -1.62 -4.16 -1.72
N ALA A 155 -0.78 -3.81 -2.71
CA ALA A 155 0.66 -4.03 -2.64
C ALA A 155 1.34 -3.17 -1.56
N THR A 156 0.92 -1.91 -1.42
CA THR A 156 1.38 -0.97 -0.39
C THR A 156 1.02 -1.47 1.00
N GLU A 157 -0.25 -1.75 1.28
CA GLU A 157 -0.71 -2.22 2.60
C GLU A 157 -0.02 -3.52 3.00
N ARG A 158 0.18 -4.43 2.05
CA ARG A 158 0.90 -5.67 2.34
C ARG A 158 2.37 -5.43 2.63
N SER A 159 3.00 -4.47 1.95
CA SER A 159 4.38 -4.05 2.22
C SER A 159 4.50 -3.43 3.61
N ALA A 160 3.52 -2.61 4.01
CA ALA A 160 3.44 -1.98 5.33
C ALA A 160 3.30 -3.03 6.45
N VAL A 161 2.38 -4.00 6.32
CA VAL A 161 2.27 -5.13 7.27
C VAL A 161 3.62 -5.82 7.50
N ILE A 162 4.35 -6.12 6.41
CA ILE A 162 5.65 -6.79 6.50
C ILE A 162 6.68 -5.88 7.18
N ALA A 163 6.78 -4.61 6.75
CA ALA A 163 7.73 -3.66 7.28
C ALA A 163 7.51 -3.41 8.78
N TYR A 164 6.28 -3.13 9.19
CA TYR A 164 5.93 -2.92 10.59
C TYR A 164 6.11 -4.17 11.44
N SER A 165 5.85 -5.37 10.90
CA SER A 165 6.15 -6.61 11.64
C SER A 165 7.64 -6.75 11.92
N ARG A 166 8.50 -6.52 10.93
CA ARG A 166 9.96 -6.62 11.10
C ARG A 166 10.52 -5.53 11.99
N LEU A 167 9.99 -4.30 11.88
CA LEU A 167 10.37 -3.19 12.74
C LEU A 167 9.95 -3.45 14.19
N LEU A 168 8.73 -3.95 14.41
CA LEU A 168 8.22 -4.33 15.72
C LEU A 168 9.13 -5.36 16.39
N ASP A 169 9.43 -6.46 15.70
CA ASP A 169 10.30 -7.52 16.22
C ASP A 169 11.71 -6.99 16.51
N GLY A 170 12.23 -6.13 15.64
CA GLY A 170 13.52 -5.47 15.81
C GLY A 170 13.60 -4.57 17.04
N LEU A 171 12.59 -3.74 17.27
CA LEU A 171 12.50 -2.86 18.44
C LEU A 171 12.33 -3.66 19.74
N ARG A 172 11.49 -4.71 19.73
CA ARG A 172 11.34 -5.63 20.86
C ARG A 172 12.66 -6.31 21.22
N ALA A 173 13.40 -6.78 20.22
CA ALA A 173 14.70 -7.42 20.43
C ALA A 173 15.75 -6.45 21.03
N MET A 174 15.60 -5.14 20.80
CA MET A 174 16.41 -4.08 21.42
C MET A 174 15.91 -3.68 22.83
N GLY A 175 14.77 -4.21 23.28
CA GLY A 175 14.15 -3.84 24.55
C GLY A 175 13.32 -2.54 24.50
N GLU A 176 13.08 -2.00 23.31
CA GLU A 176 12.34 -0.75 23.06
C GLU A 176 10.83 -0.99 23.04
N HIS A 177 10.29 -1.49 24.15
CA HIS A 177 8.90 -1.95 24.24
C HIS A 177 7.87 -0.84 24.14
N ALA A 178 8.15 0.36 24.67
CA ALA A 178 7.20 1.47 24.67
C ALA A 178 6.77 1.84 23.24
N ILE A 179 7.73 2.22 22.38
CA ILE A 179 7.45 2.53 20.97
C ILE A 179 7.02 1.29 20.17
N ALA A 180 7.53 0.10 20.49
CA ALA A 180 7.11 -1.14 19.83
C ALA A 180 5.60 -1.41 20.06
N GLU A 181 5.13 -1.39 21.30
CA GLU A 181 3.76 -1.77 21.65
C GLU A 181 2.74 -0.66 21.46
N THR A 182 3.14 0.61 21.57
CA THR A 182 2.20 1.74 21.56
C THR A 182 2.23 2.56 20.27
N VAL A 183 3.29 2.43 19.46
CA VAL A 183 3.38 3.09 18.14
C VAL A 183 3.31 2.06 17.01
N ILE A 184 4.27 1.13 16.95
CA ILE A 184 4.39 0.24 15.78
C ILE A 184 3.32 -0.85 15.75
N ALA A 185 3.03 -1.50 16.88
CA ALA A 185 2.04 -2.58 16.92
C ALA A 185 0.60 -2.11 16.63
N PRO A 186 0.14 -0.92 17.08
CA PRO A 186 -1.16 -0.39 16.72
C PRO A 186 -1.27 -0.01 15.24
N ILE A 187 -0.25 0.64 14.66
CA ILE A 187 -0.19 0.94 13.22
C ILE A 187 -0.35 -0.36 12.41
N ARG A 188 0.54 -1.34 12.67
CA ARG A 188 0.50 -2.68 12.05
C ARG A 188 -0.86 -3.37 12.14
N ARG A 189 -1.67 -3.06 13.17
CA ARG A 189 -2.99 -3.69 13.38
C ARG A 189 -4.05 -3.15 12.41
N GLN A 190 -3.87 -1.94 11.87
CA GLN A 190 -4.82 -1.30 10.96
C GLN A 190 -4.60 -1.74 9.51
N GLU A 191 -3.34 -1.89 9.08
CA GLU A 191 -2.93 -2.29 7.71
C GLU A 191 -3.70 -3.49 7.11
N PRO A 192 -3.99 -4.59 7.84
CA PRO A 192 -4.71 -5.72 7.26
C PRO A 192 -6.14 -5.36 6.85
N GLY A 193 -6.76 -4.38 7.54
CA GLY A 193 -8.07 -3.86 7.21
C GLY A 193 -8.06 -3.07 5.90
N HIS A 194 -7.07 -2.20 5.73
CA HIS A 194 -6.85 -1.47 4.47
C HIS A 194 -6.57 -2.42 3.31
N PHE A 195 -5.69 -3.41 3.53
CA PHE A 195 -5.40 -4.45 2.55
C PHE A 195 -6.68 -5.17 2.10
N ALA A 196 -7.53 -5.55 3.06
CA ALA A 196 -8.78 -6.25 2.77
C ALA A 196 -9.75 -5.40 1.96
N TYR A 197 -9.83 -4.09 2.24
CA TYR A 197 -10.62 -3.16 1.42
C TYR A 197 -10.10 -3.11 -0.03
N TYR A 198 -8.79 -2.90 -0.25
CA TYR A 198 -8.23 -2.83 -1.60
C TYR A 198 -8.41 -4.13 -2.37
N ARG A 199 -8.17 -5.27 -1.71
CA ARG A 199 -8.42 -6.59 -2.29
C ARG A 199 -9.89 -6.74 -2.67
N GLY A 200 -10.81 -6.49 -1.75
CA GLY A 200 -12.25 -6.61 -1.99
C GLY A 200 -12.74 -5.71 -3.12
N SER A 201 -12.24 -4.47 -3.18
CA SER A 201 -12.57 -3.51 -4.24
C SER A 201 -12.05 -3.96 -5.61
N ALA A 202 -10.83 -4.48 -5.68
CA ALA A 202 -10.28 -5.05 -6.92
C ALA A 202 -11.06 -6.28 -7.38
N GLU A 203 -11.43 -7.15 -6.44
CA GLU A 203 -12.22 -8.35 -6.73
C GLU A 203 -13.62 -8.01 -7.23
N ALA A 204 -14.33 -7.09 -6.57
CA ALA A 204 -15.65 -6.63 -6.99
C ALA A 204 -15.58 -5.98 -8.38
N LEU A 205 -14.57 -5.15 -8.64
CA LEU A 205 -14.38 -4.51 -9.94
C LEU A 205 -14.17 -5.53 -11.07
N VAL A 206 -13.33 -6.54 -10.85
CA VAL A 206 -13.04 -7.55 -11.88
C VAL A 206 -14.20 -8.54 -12.05
N LYS A 207 -14.76 -9.06 -10.96
CA LYS A 207 -15.71 -10.18 -10.99
C LYS A 207 -17.16 -9.75 -11.13
N GLU A 208 -17.54 -8.59 -10.61
CA GLU A 208 -18.95 -8.18 -10.53
C GLU A 208 -19.28 -7.00 -11.43
N GLU A 209 -18.46 -5.94 -11.40
CA GLU A 209 -18.61 -4.82 -12.33
C GLU A 209 -18.21 -5.22 -13.75
N GLY A 210 -17.34 -6.23 -13.89
CA GLY A 210 -17.04 -6.90 -15.14
C GLY A 210 -16.19 -6.06 -16.08
N LEU A 211 -14.89 -5.93 -15.76
CA LEU A 211 -13.94 -5.37 -16.72
C LEU A 211 -13.85 -6.27 -17.96
N SER A 212 -13.94 -5.67 -19.13
CA SER A 212 -13.74 -6.37 -20.41
C SER A 212 -12.30 -6.85 -20.58
N ASP A 213 -12.10 -7.81 -21.49
CA ASP A 213 -10.79 -8.42 -21.73
C ASP A 213 -9.71 -7.40 -22.13
N TRP A 214 -10.07 -6.39 -22.92
CA TRP A 214 -9.12 -5.36 -23.33
C TRP A 214 -8.72 -4.46 -22.15
N GLN A 215 -9.64 -4.17 -21.22
CA GLN A 215 -9.35 -3.38 -20.02
C GLN A 215 -8.40 -4.16 -19.11
N LEU A 216 -8.64 -5.45 -18.90
CA LEU A 216 -7.75 -6.31 -18.13
C LEU A 216 -6.37 -6.43 -18.80
N GLN A 217 -6.34 -6.57 -20.13
CA GLN A 217 -5.08 -6.64 -20.87
C GLN A 217 -4.29 -5.33 -20.78
N LEU A 218 -4.98 -4.19 -20.88
CA LEU A 218 -4.36 -2.88 -20.70
C LEU A 218 -3.83 -2.73 -19.26
N ALA A 219 -4.60 -3.12 -18.25
CA ALA A 219 -4.17 -3.09 -16.85
C ALA A 219 -2.90 -3.92 -16.63
N ARG A 220 -2.76 -5.10 -17.25
CA ARG A 220 -1.52 -5.90 -17.19
C ARG A 220 -0.32 -5.17 -17.77
N ILE A 221 -0.49 -4.58 -18.96
CA ILE A 221 0.57 -3.86 -19.66
C ILE A 221 1.02 -2.66 -18.84
N LEU A 222 0.05 -1.88 -18.34
CA LEU A 222 0.33 -0.71 -17.51
C LEU A 222 0.97 -1.10 -16.20
N ARG A 223 0.42 -2.09 -15.46
CA ARG A 223 0.96 -2.55 -14.18
C ARG A 223 2.41 -3.01 -14.31
N ARG A 224 2.72 -3.78 -15.36
CA ARG A 224 4.10 -4.21 -15.65
C ARG A 224 5.07 -3.04 -15.83
N ARG A 225 4.61 -1.93 -16.41
CA ARG A 225 5.45 -0.74 -16.68
C ARG A 225 5.48 0.28 -15.55
N SER A 226 4.44 0.32 -14.73
CA SER A 226 4.26 1.34 -13.70
C SER A 226 4.50 0.83 -12.28
N PHE A 227 4.68 -0.48 -12.07
CA PHE A 227 4.99 -1.02 -10.75
C PHE A 227 6.24 -0.38 -10.16
N ALA A 228 6.12 0.08 -8.92
CA ALA A 228 7.23 0.53 -8.10
C ALA A 228 6.98 0.07 -6.65
N PRO A 229 8.04 -0.16 -5.85
CA PRO A 229 7.87 -0.38 -4.41
C PRO A 229 7.19 0.81 -3.75
N VAL A 230 6.51 0.56 -2.62
CA VAL A 230 5.79 1.58 -1.86
C VAL A 230 6.68 2.81 -1.59
N GLY A 231 6.13 4.00 -1.83
CA GLY A 231 6.83 5.27 -1.61
C GLY A 231 7.87 5.67 -2.66
N VAL A 232 8.07 4.89 -3.73
CA VAL A 232 9.11 5.16 -4.74
C VAL A 232 8.55 5.93 -5.93
N THR A 233 8.97 7.19 -6.10
CA THR A 233 8.69 8.00 -7.31
C THR A 233 9.96 8.42 -8.06
N SER A 234 11.14 8.20 -7.47
CA SER A 234 12.44 8.55 -8.03
C SER A 234 13.50 7.46 -7.82
N ARG A 235 14.61 7.52 -8.57
CA ARG A 235 15.75 6.60 -8.40
C ARG A 235 16.38 6.71 -7.00
N ARG A 236 16.38 7.93 -6.42
CA ARG A 236 16.86 8.15 -5.05
C ARG A 236 15.98 7.38 -4.04
N GLN A 237 14.66 7.55 -4.11
CA GLN A 237 13.74 6.85 -3.23
C GLN A 237 13.75 5.34 -3.45
N ARG A 238 14.03 4.86 -4.67
CA ARG A 238 14.22 3.42 -4.93
C ARG A 238 15.39 2.87 -4.14
N ALA A 239 16.50 3.60 -4.09
CA ALA A 239 17.64 3.23 -3.25
C ALA A 239 17.34 3.39 -1.75
N ASP A 240 16.55 4.39 -1.35
CA ASP A 240 16.09 4.57 0.04
C ASP A 240 15.21 3.37 0.48
N PHE A 241 14.29 2.89 -0.37
CA PHE A 241 13.54 1.66 -0.14
C PHE A 241 14.48 0.45 0.01
N GLY A 242 15.53 0.36 -0.81
CA GLY A 242 16.54 -0.69 -0.68
C GLY A 242 17.26 -0.67 0.68
N ASP A 243 17.54 0.52 1.21
CA ASP A 243 18.13 0.67 2.56
C ASP A 243 17.16 0.14 3.63
N VAL A 244 15.86 0.45 3.51
CA VAL A 244 14.81 -0.10 4.39
C VAL A 244 14.74 -1.62 4.28
N ALA A 245 14.72 -2.16 3.07
CA ALA A 245 14.62 -3.59 2.81
C ALA A 245 15.78 -4.35 3.48
N ARG A 246 17.00 -3.82 3.42
CA ARG A 246 18.17 -4.43 4.08
C ARG A 246 18.12 -4.28 5.60
N ALA A 247 17.74 -3.11 6.11
CA ALA A 247 17.64 -2.85 7.54
C ALA A 247 16.58 -3.73 8.24
N LEU A 248 15.48 -4.04 7.53
CA LEU A 248 14.40 -4.92 8.00
C LEU A 248 14.57 -6.38 7.57
N HIS A 249 15.69 -6.72 6.93
CA HIS A 249 16.02 -8.06 6.45
C HIS A 249 14.95 -8.66 5.50
N LEU A 250 14.36 -7.82 4.66
CA LEU A 250 13.42 -8.23 3.61
C LEU A 250 14.16 -8.89 2.44
N ASP A 251 15.41 -8.49 2.21
CA ASP A 251 16.32 -9.04 1.21
C ASP A 251 16.65 -10.53 1.44
N ARG A 252 16.68 -10.97 2.70
CA ARG A 252 16.96 -12.38 3.06
C ARG A 252 15.88 -13.37 2.65
N ASP A 253 14.64 -12.91 2.49
CA ASP A 253 13.50 -13.75 2.07
C ASP A 253 12.67 -13.04 0.99
N LEU A 254 13.38 -12.42 0.05
CA LEU A 254 12.79 -11.60 -1.00
C LEU A 254 11.70 -12.34 -1.80
N PRO A 255 11.85 -13.63 -2.17
CA PRO A 255 10.80 -14.36 -2.85
C PRO A 255 9.51 -14.49 -2.03
N ALA A 256 9.58 -14.66 -0.70
CA ALA A 256 8.37 -14.71 0.13
C ALA A 256 7.73 -13.34 0.30
N VAL A 257 8.54 -12.28 0.47
CA VAL A 257 8.07 -10.89 0.51
C VAL A 257 7.34 -10.56 -0.79
N ALA A 258 7.95 -10.86 -1.93
CA ALA A 258 7.36 -10.59 -3.24
C ALA A 258 6.07 -11.39 -3.48
N ARG A 259 6.01 -12.66 -3.05
CA ARG A 259 4.76 -13.45 -3.08
C ARG A 259 3.64 -12.75 -2.34
N GLN A 260 3.90 -12.29 -1.11
CA GLN A 260 2.90 -11.60 -0.31
C GLN A 260 2.44 -10.30 -0.98
N ILE A 261 3.37 -9.42 -1.39
CA ILE A 261 3.06 -8.15 -2.05
C ILE A 261 2.23 -8.37 -3.32
N SER A 262 2.55 -9.43 -4.07
CA SER A 262 1.91 -9.73 -5.35
C SER A 262 0.56 -10.45 -5.25
N LEU A 263 0.05 -10.77 -4.05
CA LEU A 263 -1.07 -11.71 -3.87
C LEU A 263 -2.28 -11.37 -4.75
N VAL A 264 -2.77 -10.13 -4.68
CA VAL A 264 -3.97 -9.71 -5.40
C VAL A 264 -3.74 -9.68 -6.92
N GLU A 265 -2.56 -9.21 -7.35
CA GLU A 265 -2.18 -9.21 -8.77
C GLU A 265 -2.06 -10.62 -9.32
N HIS A 266 -1.50 -11.53 -8.52
CA HIS A 266 -1.34 -12.93 -8.90
C HIS A 266 -2.69 -13.60 -9.15
N GLU A 267 -3.67 -13.35 -8.29
CA GLU A 267 -5.04 -13.85 -8.39
C GLU A 267 -5.82 -13.22 -9.55
N LEU A 268 -5.74 -11.90 -9.73
CA LEU A 268 -6.61 -11.16 -10.66
C LEU A 268 -6.04 -10.97 -12.07
N LEU A 269 -4.72 -10.88 -12.23
CA LEU A 269 -4.10 -10.57 -13.52
C LEU A 269 -3.58 -11.80 -14.28
N TRP A 270 -4.08 -13.00 -13.95
CA TRP A 270 -3.76 -14.28 -14.60
C TRP A 270 -2.31 -14.74 -14.46
N ALA A 271 -1.54 -14.23 -13.48
CA ALA A 271 -0.19 -14.74 -13.24
C ALA A 271 -0.19 -16.23 -12.87
N GLN A 272 -1.22 -16.68 -12.12
CA GLN A 272 -1.45 -18.08 -11.79
C GLN A 272 -1.63 -18.95 -13.04
N GLN A 273 -2.36 -18.46 -14.05
CA GLN A 273 -2.62 -19.19 -15.30
C GLN A 273 -1.35 -19.39 -16.13
N LEU A 274 -0.35 -18.51 -15.93
CA LEU A 274 0.99 -18.62 -16.54
C LEU A 274 1.97 -19.43 -15.67
N GLY A 275 1.50 -20.05 -14.58
CA GLY A 275 2.34 -20.81 -13.64
C GLY A 275 3.34 -19.97 -12.85
N LEU A 276 3.20 -18.64 -12.85
CA LEU A 276 4.11 -17.74 -12.16
C LEU A 276 3.73 -17.62 -10.69
N LYS A 277 4.62 -18.02 -9.78
CA LYS A 277 4.42 -17.81 -8.33
C LYS A 277 4.48 -16.32 -7.92
N VAL A 278 5.22 -15.51 -8.68
CA VAL A 278 5.38 -14.06 -8.49
C VAL A 278 5.52 -13.41 -9.88
N PRO A 279 4.85 -12.29 -10.16
CA PRO A 279 5.08 -11.51 -11.38
C PRO A 279 6.54 -11.01 -11.46
N ARG A 280 7.21 -11.25 -12.60
CA ARG A 280 8.65 -10.93 -12.77
C ARG A 280 9.00 -9.46 -12.56
N TYR A 281 8.09 -8.53 -12.90
CA TYR A 281 8.34 -7.09 -12.74
C TYR A 281 8.38 -6.66 -11.28
N ILE A 282 7.69 -7.38 -10.38
CA ILE A 282 7.73 -7.11 -8.93
C ILE A 282 9.10 -7.50 -8.38
N MET A 283 9.54 -8.73 -8.69
CA MET A 283 10.88 -9.20 -8.32
C MET A 283 11.95 -8.24 -8.84
N ALA A 284 11.92 -7.90 -10.13
CA ALA A 284 12.90 -7.01 -10.74
C ALA A 284 12.96 -5.63 -10.05
N ALA A 285 11.81 -5.05 -9.68
CA ALA A 285 11.77 -3.76 -9.01
C ALA A 285 12.34 -3.81 -7.57
N LEU A 286 12.10 -4.92 -6.86
CA LEU A 286 12.66 -5.15 -5.52
C LEU A 286 14.17 -5.41 -5.58
N ASP A 287 14.62 -6.26 -6.51
CA ASP A 287 16.03 -6.53 -6.76
C ASP A 287 16.79 -5.25 -7.12
N GLU A 288 16.21 -4.42 -7.99
CA GLU A 288 16.81 -3.13 -8.37
C GLU A 288 16.97 -2.20 -7.16
N ALA A 289 15.97 -2.12 -6.29
CA ALA A 289 16.05 -1.32 -5.08
C ALA A 289 17.20 -1.76 -4.15
N ILE A 290 17.33 -3.07 -3.92
CA ILE A 290 18.41 -3.65 -3.12
C ILE A 290 19.77 -3.40 -3.77
N ALA A 291 19.88 -3.57 -5.09
CA ALA A 291 21.12 -3.32 -5.83
C ALA A 291 21.56 -1.85 -5.72
N LEU A 292 20.62 -0.91 -5.84
CA LEU A 292 20.90 0.52 -5.69
C LEU A 292 21.34 0.89 -4.26
N SER A 293 20.74 0.28 -3.24
CA SER A 293 21.19 0.44 -1.85
C SER A 293 22.62 -0.07 -1.66
N THR A 294 22.94 -1.27 -2.16
CA THR A 294 24.28 -1.85 -2.05
C THR A 294 25.33 -0.99 -2.74
N ALA A 295 25.05 -0.51 -3.95
CA ALA A 295 25.94 0.40 -4.68
C ALA A 295 26.18 1.71 -3.90
N ARG A 296 25.14 2.25 -3.24
CA ARG A 296 25.25 3.43 -2.39
C ARG A 296 26.14 3.18 -1.17
N SER A 297 25.97 2.04 -0.48
CA SER A 297 26.81 1.68 0.67
C SER A 297 28.29 1.55 0.28
N ALA A 298 28.59 0.89 -0.84
CA ALA A 298 29.95 0.73 -1.35
C ALA A 298 30.59 2.08 -1.73
N ALA A 299 29.82 2.98 -2.33
CA ALA A 299 30.32 4.33 -2.66
C ALA A 299 30.57 5.22 -1.43
N GLN A 300 29.95 4.92 -0.28
CA GLN A 300 30.18 5.60 0.99
C GLN A 300 31.41 5.04 1.72
N SER A 301 31.65 3.72 1.66
CA SER A 301 32.82 3.09 2.28
C SER A 301 34.15 3.42 1.60
N VAL A 302 34.14 3.86 0.33
CA VAL A 302 35.35 4.29 -0.40
C VAL A 302 35.71 5.75 -0.12
N ARG A 303 34.78 6.55 0.42
CA ARG A 303 35.00 7.98 0.73
C ARG A 303 35.39 8.26 2.18
N ASN A 304 35.25 7.25 3.04
CA ASN A 304 35.67 7.29 4.44
C ASN A 304 36.96 6.50 4.60
#